data_AF-A0AAD7IP77-F1
#
_entry.id   AF-A0AAD7IP77-F1
#
_cell.length_a   1.000
_cell.length_b   1.000
_cell.length_c   1.000
_cell.angle_alpha   90.00
_cell.angle_beta   90.00
_cell.angle_gamma   90.00
#
_symmetry.space_group_name_H-M   'P 1'
#
loop_
_entity.id
_entity.type
_entity.pdbx_description
1 polymer ?
#
loop_
_entity_poly.entity_id
_entity_poly.type
_entity_poly.pdbx_seq_one_letter_code
_entity_poly.pdbx_strand_id
1 'polypeptide(L)'
;MSQGEGIEKVRVAYLEMLPWIVHLYLHTLQLSVDGVPRTDLLRDLSYTAPIPHGRAAALEAVLELPPNSTVSLRLGVGRAFLQYGEHPPDAQRGWELPAAVVVVLPEHPGSDSQRRVYTSALP
;
A
#
# COMPACT_ATOMS: atom_id res chain seq x y z
N MET A 1 22.90 31.14 12.86
CA MET A 1 22.99 29.85 13.60
C MET A 1 21.86 28.98 13.09
N SER A 2 22.16 28.11 12.12
CA SER A 2 21.18 27.26 11.44
C SER A 2 20.86 26.07 12.32
N GLN A 3 19.61 25.92 12.75
CA GLN A 3 19.16 24.66 13.35
C GLN A 3 19.26 23.58 12.28
N GLY A 4 20.04 22.53 12.56
CA GLY A 4 20.08 21.35 11.71
C GLY A 4 18.76 20.61 11.85
N GLU A 5 18.00 20.54 10.77
CA GLU A 5 16.79 19.74 10.66
C GLU A 5 17.19 18.27 10.88
N GLY A 6 16.95 17.76 12.09
CA GLY A 6 17.16 16.35 12.41
C GLY A 6 16.19 15.54 11.55
N ILE A 7 16.74 14.82 10.57
CA ILE A 7 15.93 14.08 9.62
C ILE A 7 15.45 12.81 10.34
N GLU A 8 14.27 12.90 10.96
CA GLU A 8 13.70 11.86 11.80
C GLU A 8 12.96 10.81 10.97
N LYS A 9 12.82 9.60 11.52
CA LYS A 9 12.08 8.51 10.88
C LYS A 9 10.59 8.83 10.91
N VAL A 10 9.94 8.79 9.76
CA VAL A 10 8.50 9.08 9.67
C VAL A 10 7.73 7.77 9.69
N ARG A 11 6.68 7.69 10.52
CA ARG A 11 5.73 6.58 10.48
C ARG A 11 4.63 6.88 9.47
N VAL A 12 4.31 5.91 8.63
CA VAL A 12 3.22 6.02 7.67
C VAL A 12 2.29 4.83 7.78
N ALA A 13 0.99 5.08 7.67
CA ALA A 13 -0.01 4.07 7.40
C ALA A 13 -0.24 3.97 5.89
N TYR A 14 -0.21 2.75 5.39
CA TYR A 14 -0.46 2.38 4.02
C TYR A 14 -1.77 1.58 3.96
N LEU A 15 -2.68 1.99 3.10
CA LEU A 15 -3.94 1.29 2.85
C LEU A 15 -4.09 1.03 1.36
N GLU A 16 -4.37 -0.21 0.99
CA GLU A 16 -4.66 -0.62 -0.37
C GLU A 16 -5.96 -1.44 -0.40
N MET A 17 -6.86 -1.05 -1.29
CA MET A 17 -8.13 -1.74 -1.51
C MET A 17 -8.05 -2.44 -2.86
N LEU A 18 -8.31 -3.73 -2.93
CA LEU A 18 -8.22 -4.49 -4.18
C LEU A 18 -9.56 -5.10 -4.54
N PRO A 19 -10.02 -5.01 -5.80
CA PRO A 19 -11.22 -5.70 -6.25
C PRO A 19 -11.16 -7.19 -5.87
N TRP A 20 -12.31 -7.82 -5.61
CA TRP A 20 -12.35 -9.21 -5.14
C TRP A 20 -11.66 -10.21 -6.07
N ILE A 21 -11.52 -9.86 -7.35
CA ILE A 21 -10.85 -10.64 -8.36
C ILE A 21 -9.31 -10.64 -8.21
N VAL A 22 -8.74 -9.68 -7.49
CA VAL A 22 -7.30 -9.61 -7.28
C VAL A 22 -6.95 -10.22 -5.94
N HIS A 23 -6.06 -11.21 -5.96
CA HIS A 23 -5.61 -11.92 -4.77
C HIS A 23 -4.16 -11.54 -4.46
N LEU A 24 -3.90 -11.11 -3.23
CA LEU A 24 -2.54 -10.85 -2.76
C LEU A 24 -1.85 -12.12 -2.27
N TYR A 25 -0.61 -12.32 -2.68
CA TYR A 25 0.26 -13.35 -2.12
C TYR A 25 1.12 -12.75 -1.01
N LEU A 26 0.59 -12.70 0.22
CA LEU A 26 1.28 -12.06 1.35
C LEU A 26 2.68 -12.65 1.62
N HIS A 27 2.90 -13.93 1.34
CA HIS A 27 4.21 -14.58 1.47
C HIS A 27 5.28 -14.06 0.50
N THR A 28 4.88 -13.29 -0.52
CA THR A 28 5.78 -12.64 -1.48
C THR A 28 6.10 -11.19 -1.10
N LEU A 29 5.60 -10.72 0.05
CA LEU A 29 5.87 -9.38 0.53
C LEU A 29 7.37 -9.17 0.71
N GLN A 30 7.92 -8.19 0.00
CA GLN A 30 9.30 -7.76 0.09
C GLN A 30 9.34 -6.27 0.38
N LEU A 31 10.03 -5.91 1.46
CA LEU A 31 10.30 -4.53 1.82
C LEU A 31 11.79 -4.27 1.65
N SER A 32 12.15 -3.23 0.91
CA SER A 32 13.55 -2.83 0.74
C SER A 32 13.72 -1.33 0.87
N VAL A 33 14.92 -0.92 1.30
CA VAL A 33 15.35 0.47 1.38
C VAL A 33 16.56 0.60 0.49
N ASP A 34 16.48 1.45 -0.53
CA ASP A 34 17.58 1.66 -1.49
C ASP A 34 18.12 0.34 -2.08
N GLY A 35 17.23 -0.63 -2.30
CA GLY A 35 17.54 -1.95 -2.85
C GLY A 35 17.96 -3.01 -1.82
N VAL A 36 18.21 -2.64 -0.56
CA VAL A 36 18.56 -3.58 0.51
C VAL A 36 17.29 -4.08 1.21
N PRO A 37 17.05 -5.39 1.34
CA PRO A 37 15.90 -5.93 2.06
C PRO A 37 15.88 -5.48 3.53
N ARG A 38 14.75 -4.93 3.98
CA ARG A 38 14.56 -4.34 5.32
C ARG A 38 13.16 -4.63 5.84
N THR A 39 12.94 -5.87 6.27
CA THR A 39 11.65 -6.29 6.88
C THR A 39 11.44 -5.67 8.27
N ASP A 40 12.50 -5.15 8.91
CA ASP A 40 12.47 -4.49 10.23
C ASP A 40 11.62 -3.21 10.28
N LEU A 41 11.33 -2.63 9.13
CA LEU A 41 10.57 -1.39 8.98
C LEU A 41 9.05 -1.60 8.91
N LEU A 42 8.60 -2.83 8.70
CA LEU A 42 7.18 -3.19 8.76
C LEU A 42 6.79 -3.37 10.23
N ARG A 43 5.93 -2.49 10.75
CA ARG A 43 5.51 -2.49 12.15
C ARG A 43 4.23 -3.27 12.37
N ASP A 44 3.28 -3.08 11.48
CA ASP A 44 2.00 -3.77 11.54
C ASP A 44 1.54 -4.12 10.12
N LEU A 45 0.83 -5.23 10.01
CA LEU A 45 0.27 -5.72 8.75
C LEU A 45 -1.05 -6.43 9.03
N SER A 46 -2.14 -5.84 8.55
CA SER A 46 -3.47 -6.42 8.59
C SER A 46 -3.95 -6.68 7.17
N TYR A 47 -4.56 -7.84 6.96
CA TYR A 47 -5.13 -8.21 5.68
C TYR A 47 -6.55 -8.73 5.86
N THR A 48 -7.47 -8.08 5.15
CA THR A 48 -8.85 -8.54 5.03
C THR A 48 -9.04 -9.18 3.66
N ALA A 49 -9.30 -10.49 3.66
CA ALA A 49 -9.53 -11.24 2.43
C ALA A 49 -10.80 -10.75 1.69
N PRO A 50 -10.80 -10.80 0.35
CA PRO A 50 -11.97 -10.45 -0.44
C PRO A 50 -13.07 -11.49 -0.29
N ILE A 51 -14.30 -11.05 -0.57
CA ILE A 51 -15.46 -11.94 -0.73
C ILE A 51 -15.83 -11.91 -2.22
N PRO A 52 -15.83 -13.07 -2.92
CA PRO A 52 -16.19 -13.13 -4.33
C PRO A 52 -17.53 -12.43 -4.60
N HIS A 53 -17.57 -11.57 -5.61
CA HIS A 53 -18.75 -10.76 -5.99
C HIS A 53 -19.32 -9.85 -4.88
N GLY A 54 -18.59 -9.65 -3.79
CA GLY A 54 -19.04 -8.86 -2.65
C GLY A 54 -18.04 -7.77 -2.31
N ARG A 55 -17.15 -8.07 -1.37
CA ARG A 55 -16.24 -7.10 -0.77
C ARG A 55 -14.84 -7.20 -1.37
N ALA A 56 -14.23 -6.03 -1.59
CA ALA A 56 -12.82 -5.88 -1.89
C ALA A 56 -11.91 -6.49 -0.81
N ALA A 57 -10.70 -6.87 -1.19
CA ALA A 57 -9.63 -7.12 -0.24
C ALA A 57 -9.12 -5.78 0.30
N ALA A 58 -8.63 -5.78 1.54
CA ALA A 58 -7.95 -4.63 2.13
C ALA A 58 -6.61 -5.06 2.70
N LEU A 59 -5.55 -4.32 2.35
CA LEU A 59 -4.23 -4.43 2.94
C LEU A 59 -3.93 -3.15 3.70
N GLU A 60 -3.69 -3.29 5.00
CA GLU A 60 -3.31 -2.20 5.89
C GLU A 60 -1.91 -2.50 6.43
N ALA A 61 -0.99 -1.56 6.29
CA ALA A 61 0.37 -1.71 6.79
C ALA A 61 0.85 -0.42 7.47
N VAL A 62 1.63 -0.57 8.54
CA VAL A 62 2.34 0.55 9.16
C VAL A 62 3.83 0.39 8.88
N LEU A 63 4.43 1.40 8.25
CA LEU A 63 5.82 1.41 7.83
C LEU A 63 6.57 2.54 8.53
N GLU A 64 7.83 2.27 8.88
CA GLU A 64 8.79 3.31 9.25
C GLU A 64 9.66 3.66 8.05
N LEU A 65 9.59 4.91 7.61
CA LEU A 65 10.38 5.43 6.51
C LEU A 65 11.64 6.11 7.05
N PRO A 66 12.84 5.59 6.73
CA PRO A 66 14.08 6.26 7.09
C PRO A 66 14.25 7.57 6.29
N PRO A 67 14.92 8.57 6.88
CA PRO A 67 15.22 9.82 6.22
C PRO A 67 16.05 9.62 4.93
N ASN A 68 15.79 10.44 3.91
CA ASN A 68 16.54 10.44 2.64
C ASN A 68 16.71 9.07 1.98
N SER A 69 15.69 8.21 2.06
CA SER A 69 15.74 6.86 1.54
C SER A 69 14.51 6.53 0.69
N THR A 70 14.67 5.60 -0.24
CA THR A 70 13.57 5.07 -1.05
C THR A 70 13.12 3.74 -0.50
N VAL A 71 11.95 3.71 0.13
CA VAL A 71 11.32 2.48 0.61
C VAL A 71 10.46 1.88 -0.51
N SER A 72 10.74 0.63 -0.87
CA SER A 72 9.99 -0.14 -1.86
C SER A 72 9.27 -1.30 -1.20
N LEU A 73 7.94 -1.30 -1.26
CA LEU A 73 7.09 -2.43 -0.89
C LEU A 73 6.66 -3.16 -2.16
N ARG A 74 6.91 -4.47 -2.25
CA ARG A 74 6.55 -5.31 -3.40
C ARG A 74 5.73 -6.49 -2.92
N LEU A 75 4.63 -6.77 -3.62
CA LEU A 75 3.81 -7.96 -3.43
C LEU A 75 3.46 -8.56 -4.78
N GLY A 76 3.44 -9.89 -4.83
CA GLY A 76 2.87 -10.64 -5.94
C GLY A 76 1.34 -10.63 -5.87
N VAL A 77 0.72 -10.51 -7.05
CA VAL A 77 -0.73 -10.50 -7.20
C VAL A 77 -1.16 -11.58 -8.18
N GLY A 78 -2.32 -12.19 -7.91
CA GLY A 78 -3.01 -13.10 -8.81
C GLY A 78 -4.37 -12.54 -9.22
N ARG A 79 -4.93 -13.07 -10.31
CA ARG A 79 -6.26 -12.73 -10.82
C ARG A 79 -7.15 -13.97 -10.77
N ALA A 80 -8.36 -13.85 -10.24
CA ALA A 80 -9.36 -14.92 -10.26
C ALA A 80 -9.94 -15.11 -11.67
N PHE A 81 -10.36 -16.34 -11.97
CA PHE A 81 -11.08 -16.65 -13.20
C PHE A 81 -12.50 -16.10 -13.13
N LEU A 82 -12.90 -15.32 -14.14
CA LEU A 82 -14.29 -14.89 -14.32
C LEU A 82 -15.04 -15.81 -15.27
N GLN A 83 -16.33 -15.94 -15.02
CA GLN A 83 -17.23 -16.55 -15.99
C GLN A 83 -17.44 -15.61 -17.18
N TYR A 84 -17.76 -16.20 -18.34
CA TYR A 84 -17.95 -15.46 -19.59
C TYR A 84 -18.97 -14.31 -19.46
N GLY A 85 -20.02 -14.47 -18.65
CA GLY A 85 -21.06 -13.45 -18.44
C GLY A 85 -20.69 -12.32 -17.47
N GLU A 86 -19.56 -12.41 -16.77
CA GLU A 86 -19.16 -11.45 -15.73
C GLU A 86 -18.21 -10.37 -16.26
N HIS A 87 -17.69 -10.56 -17.47
CA HIS A 87 -16.89 -9.57 -18.16
C HIS A 87 -17.72 -8.95 -19.29
N PRO A 88 -17.89 -7.62 -19.33
CA PRO A 88 -18.50 -6.97 -20.47
C PRO A 88 -17.77 -7.38 -21.76
N PRO A 89 -18.46 -7.44 -22.91
CA PRO A 89 -17.85 -7.85 -24.19
C PRO A 89 -16.69 -6.95 -24.65
N ASP A 90 -16.39 -5.89 -23.91
CA ASP A 90 -15.20 -5.05 -24.09
C ASP A 90 -13.97 -5.68 -23.42
N ALA A 91 -13.43 -6.70 -24.11
CA ALA A 91 -12.21 -7.40 -23.70
C ALA A 91 -10.94 -6.51 -23.74
N GLN A 92 -11.03 -5.28 -24.25
CA GLN A 92 -9.89 -4.37 -24.40
C GLN A 92 -9.74 -3.40 -23.22
N ARG A 93 -10.80 -3.17 -22.44
CA ARG A 93 -10.76 -2.34 -21.24
C ARG A 93 -10.36 -3.21 -20.05
N GLY A 94 -9.06 -3.25 -19.76
CA GLY A 94 -8.52 -3.92 -18.57
C GLY A 94 -9.17 -3.43 -17.26
N TRP A 95 -8.78 -4.02 -16.14
CA TRP A 95 -9.24 -3.53 -14.83
C TRP A 95 -8.30 -2.50 -14.25
N GLU A 96 -8.91 -1.43 -13.75
CA GLU A 96 -8.24 -0.41 -12.97
C GLU A 96 -8.16 -0.85 -11.51
N LEU A 97 -6.99 -0.68 -10.91
CA LEU A 97 -6.83 -0.81 -9.47
C LEU A 97 -7.00 0.58 -8.84
N PRO A 98 -7.73 0.69 -7.72
CA PRO A 98 -7.82 1.96 -7.03
C PRO A 98 -6.45 2.36 -6.47
N ALA A 99 -6.22 3.66 -6.33
CA ALA A 99 -4.98 4.17 -5.77
C ALA A 99 -4.83 3.77 -4.30
N ALA A 100 -3.61 3.44 -3.89
CA ALA A 100 -3.26 3.28 -2.49
C ALA A 100 -3.29 4.63 -1.76
N VAL A 101 -3.62 4.59 -0.47
CA VAL A 101 -3.65 5.75 0.42
C VAL A 101 -2.47 5.68 1.37
N VAL A 102 -1.71 6.77 1.47
CA VAL A 102 -0.60 6.92 2.41
C VAL A 102 -0.91 8.05 3.37
N VAL A 103 -0.87 7.76 4.67
CA VAL A 103 -1.13 8.73 5.73
C VAL A 103 0.10 8.82 6.62
N VAL A 104 0.62 10.03 6.81
CA VAL A 104 1.68 10.26 7.79
C VAL A 104 1.06 10.21 9.18
N LEU A 105 1.58 9.32 10.02
CA LEU A 105 1.15 9.18 11.41
C LEU A 105 1.93 10.17 12.28
N PRO A 106 1.27 10.87 13.22
CA PRO A 106 1.97 11.75 14.15
C PRO A 106 2.86 10.93 15.07
N GLU A 107 4.05 11.45 15.39
CA GLU A 107 4.96 10.82 16.35
C GLU A 107 4.38 10.81 17.77
N HIS A 108 3.57 11.82 18.11
CA HIS A 108 2.92 11.99 19.40
C HIS A 108 1.39 11.96 19.25
N PRO A 109 0.67 11.11 20.01
CA PRO A 109 -0.79 11.11 20.02
C PRO A 109 -1.30 12.41 20.66
N GLY A 110 -1.53 13.44 19.84
CA GLY A 110 -1.96 14.77 20.28
C GLY A 110 -1.54 15.93 19.38
N SER A 111 -0.61 15.71 18.44
CA SER A 111 -0.26 16.69 17.40
C SER A 111 -1.21 16.54 16.20
N ASP A 112 -2.18 17.45 16.08
CA ASP A 112 -3.22 17.45 15.04
C ASP A 112 -2.71 17.94 13.67
N SER A 113 -1.76 17.22 13.08
CA SER A 113 -1.20 17.50 11.76
C SER A 113 -1.28 16.26 10.87
N GLN A 114 -2.51 15.78 10.63
CA GLN A 114 -2.77 14.62 9.77
C GLN A 114 -2.58 14.98 8.29
N ARG A 115 -1.35 14.83 7.77
CA ARG A 115 -1.02 15.05 6.36
C ARG A 115 -1.33 13.79 5.54
N ARG A 116 -2.38 13.86 4.72
CA ARG A 116 -2.76 12.82 3.75
C ARG A 116 -1.97 12.98 2.45
N VAL A 117 -1.38 11.89 1.96
CA VAL A 117 -0.62 11.86 0.70
C VAL A 117 -1.32 10.88 -0.25
N TYR A 118 -1.74 11.39 -1.40
CA TYR A 118 -2.30 10.56 -2.48
C TYR A 118 -1.20 10.30 -3.52
N THR A 119 -1.15 9.09 -4.07
CA THR A 119 -0.31 8.82 -5.25
C THR A 119 -1.05 9.28 -6.51
N SER A 120 -0.33 9.89 -7.46
CA SER A 120 -0.86 10.18 -8.79
C SER A 120 -0.81 8.90 -9.63
N ALA A 121 -1.91 8.55 -10.30
CA ALA A 121 -1.90 7.49 -11.30
C ALA A 121 -0.93 7.88 -12.44
N LEU A 122 -0.06 6.96 -12.83
CA LEU A 122 0.78 7.15 -14.02
C LEU A 122 -0.12 7.22 -15.27
N PRO A 123 0.17 8.14 -16.22
CA PRO A 123 -0.61 8.33 -17.44
C PRO A 123 -0.45 7.19 -18.46
#